data_AF-A0A0C1RM44-F1
#
_entry.id   AF-A0A0C1RM44-F1
#
_cell.length_a   1.000
_cell.length_b   1.000
_cell.length_c   1.000
_cell.angle_alpha   90.00
_cell.angle_beta   90.00
_cell.angle_gamma   90.00
#
_symmetry.space_group_name_H-M   'P 1'
#
loop_
_entity.id
_entity.type
_entity.pdbx_description
1 polymer ?
#
loop_
_entity_poly.entity_id
_entity_poly.type
_entity_poly.pdbx_seq_one_letter_code
_entity_poly.pdbx_strand_id
1 'polypeptide(L)'
;MIEENLLDAVVGLPGNLFPTTSIPVAILVFDRSREKGGKNHNRKDVIFIDASRDYLPGKNQNALSDEHIQKIVKTVKARKAIEKYAQVAAFDEIKENDFNLNIPRYVDTFEEEVEIDIDAVQLEIDQLEKELVAVRAKMAVMLKNIER
;
A
#
# COMPACT_ATOMS: atom_id res chain seq x y z
N MET A 1 -22.61 -1.11 -11.91
CA MET A 1 -21.39 -0.29 -12.18
C MET A 1 -20.25 -1.09 -12.82
N ILE A 2 -19.66 -2.09 -12.16
CA ILE A 2 -18.58 -2.91 -12.76
C ILE A 2 -19.15 -3.81 -13.87
N GLU A 3 -20.27 -4.46 -13.61
CA GLU A 3 -21.01 -5.27 -14.60
C GLU A 3 -21.51 -4.44 -15.80
N GLU A 4 -21.77 -3.15 -15.57
CA GLU A 4 -22.13 -2.18 -16.61
C GLU A 4 -20.91 -1.66 -17.41
N ASN A 5 -19.71 -2.16 -17.09
CA ASN A 5 -18.45 -1.77 -17.70
C ASN A 5 -18.09 -0.28 -17.53
N LEU A 6 -18.41 0.32 -16.39
CA LEU A 6 -18.14 1.74 -16.15
C LEU A 6 -16.77 2.02 -15.50
N LEU A 7 -16.30 1.13 -14.62
CA LEU A 7 -15.07 1.32 -13.83
C LEU A 7 -13.82 1.14 -14.68
N ASP A 8 -13.08 2.21 -14.96
CA ASP A 8 -11.92 2.18 -15.87
C ASP A 8 -10.58 2.00 -15.15
N ALA A 9 -10.46 2.59 -13.95
CA ALA A 9 -9.27 2.50 -13.11
C ALA A 9 -9.59 2.58 -11.61
N VAL A 10 -8.75 1.92 -10.81
CA VAL A 10 -8.69 2.01 -9.34
C VAL A 10 -7.29 2.44 -8.96
N VAL A 11 -7.15 3.59 -8.28
CA VAL A 11 -5.85 4.16 -7.90
C VAL A 11 -5.79 4.29 -6.39
N GLY A 12 -4.94 3.51 -5.75
CA GLY A 12 -4.66 3.60 -4.32
C GLY A 12 -3.69 4.73 -4.06
N LEU A 13 -4.05 5.62 -3.13
CA LEU A 13 -3.24 6.75 -2.75
C LEU A 13 -2.56 6.51 -1.39
N PRO A 14 -1.49 7.27 -1.10
CA PRO A 14 -0.83 7.24 0.20
C PRO A 14 -1.80 7.48 1.37
N GLY A 15 -1.47 6.89 2.52
CA GLY A 15 -2.08 7.26 3.80
C GLY A 15 -1.67 8.68 4.23
N ASN A 16 -2.33 9.20 5.25
CA ASN A 16 -2.07 10.54 5.82
C ASN A 16 -2.12 11.70 4.79
N LEU A 17 -2.84 11.56 3.67
CA LEU A 17 -2.97 12.66 2.70
C LEU A 17 -3.96 13.74 3.14
N PHE A 18 -4.88 13.42 4.04
CA PHE A 18 -5.92 14.34 4.50
C PHE A 18 -5.75 14.66 5.98
N PRO A 19 -5.98 15.91 6.40
CA PRO A 19 -5.81 16.31 7.80
C PRO A 19 -6.81 15.64 8.75
N THR A 20 -7.88 15.05 8.23
CA THR A 20 -8.98 14.46 9.01
C THR A 20 -8.85 12.95 9.22
N THR A 21 -7.99 12.25 8.45
CA THR A 21 -7.84 10.80 8.54
C THR A 21 -6.46 10.34 8.07
N SER A 22 -5.92 9.35 8.76
CA SER A 22 -4.70 8.65 8.38
C SER A 22 -4.92 7.53 7.36
N ILE A 23 -6.18 7.11 7.17
CA ILE A 23 -6.54 5.96 6.36
C ILE A 23 -6.19 6.22 4.88
N PRO A 24 -5.48 5.29 4.20
CA PRO A 24 -5.27 5.36 2.75
C PRO A 24 -6.59 5.41 2.00
N VAL A 25 -6.67 6.24 0.96
CA VAL A 25 -7.87 6.36 0.12
C VAL A 25 -7.61 5.82 -1.27
N ALA A 26 -8.67 5.57 -2.03
CA ALA A 26 -8.58 5.24 -3.44
C ALA A 26 -9.42 6.19 -4.30
N ILE A 27 -8.97 6.44 -5.53
CA ILE A 27 -9.72 7.11 -6.58
C ILE A 27 -10.27 6.04 -7.53
N LEU A 28 -11.59 6.07 -7.74
CA LEU A 28 -12.26 5.26 -8.75
C LEU A 28 -12.56 6.13 -9.97
N VAL A 29 -12.04 5.74 -11.14
CA VAL A 29 -12.26 6.46 -12.40
C VAL A 29 -13.35 5.74 -13.18
N PHE A 30 -14.39 6.47 -13.55
CA PHE A 30 -15.50 5.95 -14.36
C PHE A 30 -15.49 6.59 -15.76
N ASP A 31 -15.63 5.76 -16.79
CA ASP A 31 -15.70 6.19 -18.20
C ASP A 31 -17.00 5.68 -18.82
N ARG A 32 -17.98 6.58 -18.97
CA ARG A 32 -19.28 6.27 -19.61
C ARG A 32 -19.16 5.86 -21.07
N SER A 33 -18.08 6.20 -21.76
CA SER A 33 -17.88 5.72 -23.14
C SER A 33 -17.63 4.22 -23.22
N ARG A 34 -17.42 3.53 -22.10
CA ARG A 34 -17.30 2.07 -21.99
C ARG A 34 -18.65 1.35 -21.82
N GLU A 35 -19.74 2.08 -21.64
CA GLU A 35 -21.08 1.50 -21.63
C GLU A 35 -21.40 0.86 -22.99
N LYS A 36 -22.42 -0.01 -23.01
CA LYS A 36 -22.87 -0.69 -24.23
C LYS A 36 -23.26 0.35 -25.29
N GLY A 37 -22.61 0.28 -26.46
CA GLY A 37 -22.81 1.22 -27.57
C GLY A 37 -21.95 2.48 -27.51
N GLY A 38 -21.17 2.68 -26.44
CA GLY A 38 -20.18 3.74 -26.35
C GLY A 38 -18.89 3.43 -27.12
N LYS A 39 -18.06 4.45 -27.37
CA LYS A 39 -16.80 4.36 -28.14
C LYS A 39 -15.83 3.28 -27.61
N ASN A 40 -15.77 3.10 -26.30
CA ASN A 40 -14.83 2.22 -25.61
C ASN A 40 -15.51 0.93 -25.09
N HIS A 41 -16.69 0.56 -25.59
CA HIS A 41 -17.51 -0.54 -25.04
C HIS A 41 -16.82 -1.92 -25.01
N ASN A 42 -15.82 -2.13 -25.86
CA ASN A 42 -15.03 -3.36 -25.92
C ASN A 42 -13.92 -3.43 -24.84
N ARG A 43 -13.59 -2.31 -24.20
CA ARG A 43 -12.59 -2.25 -23.12
C ARG A 43 -13.23 -2.72 -21.82
N LYS A 44 -12.99 -3.97 -21.42
CA LYS A 44 -13.56 -4.62 -20.22
C LYS A 44 -12.60 -4.71 -19.03
N ASP A 45 -11.33 -4.48 -19.27
CA ASP A 45 -10.26 -4.49 -18.29
C ASP A 45 -10.29 -3.23 -17.41
N VAL A 46 -9.80 -3.37 -16.18
CA VAL A 46 -9.66 -2.29 -15.21
C VAL A 46 -8.19 -2.20 -14.81
N ILE A 47 -7.62 -1.00 -14.84
CA ILE A 47 -6.25 -0.81 -14.34
C ILE A 47 -6.27 -0.53 -12.83
N PHE A 48 -5.54 -1.34 -12.08
CA PHE A 48 -5.27 -1.15 -10.67
C PHE A 48 -3.88 -0.53 -10.51
N ILE A 49 -3.76 0.50 -9.69
CA ILE A 49 -2.49 1.19 -9.41
C ILE A 49 -2.32 1.31 -7.90
N ASP A 50 -1.19 0.84 -7.38
CA ASP A 50 -0.76 1.13 -6.02
C ASP A 50 0.22 2.32 -6.00
N ALA A 51 -0.32 3.52 -5.77
CA ALA A 51 0.50 4.71 -5.56
C ALA A 51 0.71 5.01 -4.08
N SER A 52 0.48 4.04 -3.17
CA SER A 52 0.62 4.24 -1.72
C SER A 52 2.00 4.72 -1.28
N ARG A 53 3.03 4.43 -2.08
CA ARG A 53 4.44 4.83 -1.84
C ARG A 53 4.83 6.15 -2.52
N ASP A 54 3.97 6.73 -3.35
CA ASP A 54 4.25 7.97 -4.07
C ASP A 54 3.87 9.19 -3.20
N TYR A 55 4.69 9.55 -2.21
CA TYR A 55 4.46 10.74 -1.39
C TYR A 55 5.75 11.39 -0.88
N LEU A 56 5.64 12.68 -0.58
CA LEU A 56 6.60 13.41 0.24
C LEU A 56 6.17 13.27 1.71
N PRO A 57 7.03 12.71 2.58
CA PRO A 57 6.70 12.56 3.99
C PRO A 57 6.61 13.94 4.64
N GLY A 58 5.52 14.19 5.35
CA GLY A 58 5.38 15.35 6.22
C GLY A 58 5.10 14.94 7.66
N LYS A 59 5.32 15.86 8.59
CA LYS A 59 5.23 15.58 10.03
C LYS A 59 3.84 15.08 10.46
N ASN A 60 2.78 15.70 9.93
CA ASN A 60 1.40 15.37 10.27
C ASN A 60 0.56 14.96 9.04
N GLN A 61 1.07 15.19 7.83
CA GLN A 61 0.36 14.99 6.58
C GLN A 61 1.38 14.73 5.47
N ASN A 62 1.12 13.72 4.65
CA ASN A 62 1.88 13.44 3.44
C ASN A 62 1.42 14.35 2.30
N ALA A 63 2.30 14.64 1.36
CA ALA A 63 1.98 15.43 0.17
C ALA A 63 2.27 14.66 -1.11
N LEU A 64 1.44 14.86 -2.14
CA LEU A 64 1.75 14.41 -3.50
C LEU A 64 2.55 15.50 -4.21
N SER A 65 3.72 15.16 -4.75
CA SER A 65 4.47 16.04 -5.64
C SER A 65 3.86 16.02 -7.05
N ASP A 66 4.19 17.02 -7.87
CA ASP A 66 3.80 17.04 -9.28
C ASP A 66 4.34 15.81 -10.04
N GLU A 67 5.53 15.33 -9.68
CA GLU A 67 6.14 14.14 -10.27
C GLU A 67 5.32 12.88 -9.95
N HIS A 68 4.87 12.71 -8.70
CA HIS A 68 3.99 11.61 -8.29
C HIS A 68 2.68 11.64 -9.06
N ILE A 69 2.05 12.81 -9.16
CA ILE A 69 0.80 12.99 -9.91
C ILE A 69 1.00 12.65 -11.39
N GLN A 70 2.08 13.12 -12.01
CA GLN A 70 2.38 12.83 -13.41
C GLN A 70 2.63 11.34 -13.65
N LYS A 71 3.34 10.66 -12.75
CA LYS A 71 3.56 9.20 -12.81
C LYS A 71 2.22 8.44 -12.77
N ILE A 72 1.35 8.76 -11.83
CA ILE A 72 0.01 8.15 -11.70
C ILE A 72 -0.80 8.37 -12.99
N VAL A 73 -0.92 9.63 -13.44
CA VAL A 73 -1.71 9.99 -14.62
C VAL A 73 -1.15 9.31 -15.88
N LYS A 74 0.17 9.28 -16.04
CA LYS A 74 0.83 8.60 -17.17
C LYS A 74 0.52 7.10 -17.14
N THR A 75 0.51 6.49 -15.97
CA THR A 75 0.24 5.05 -15.80
C THR A 75 -1.22 4.73 -16.14
N VAL A 76 -2.18 5.51 -15.65
CA VAL A 76 -3.60 5.38 -16.02
C VAL A 76 -3.79 5.49 -17.53
N LYS A 77 -3.15 6.49 -18.17
CA LYS A 77 -3.26 6.69 -19.62
C LYS A 77 -2.59 5.59 -20.44
N ALA A 78 -1.44 5.11 -19.99
CA ALA A 78 -0.68 4.08 -20.69
C ALA A 78 -1.38 2.72 -20.62
N ARG A 79 -2.10 2.44 -19.53
CA ARG A 79 -2.79 1.16 -19.26
C ARG A 79 -1.85 -0.04 -19.40
N LYS A 80 -0.66 0.06 -18.81
CA LYS A 80 0.34 -1.01 -18.83
C LYS A 80 0.61 -1.48 -17.42
N ALA A 81 0.85 -2.79 -17.30
CA ALA A 81 1.38 -3.37 -16.09
C ALA A 81 2.78 -2.77 -15.81
N ILE A 82 3.03 -2.48 -14.54
CA ILE A 82 4.31 -2.03 -14.01
C ILE A 82 4.54 -2.85 -12.75
N GLU A 83 5.67 -3.55 -12.69
CA GLU A 83 6.03 -4.39 -11.56
C GLU A 83 5.86 -3.65 -10.23
N LYS A 84 5.15 -4.29 -9.28
CA LYS A 84 4.85 -3.78 -7.94
C LYS A 84 4.09 -2.45 -7.88
N TYR A 85 3.55 -1.96 -9.00
CA TYR A 85 2.93 -0.64 -9.06
C TYR A 85 1.58 -0.63 -9.79
N ALA A 86 1.45 -1.34 -10.91
CA ALA A 86 0.22 -1.33 -11.69
C ALA A 86 -0.05 -2.68 -12.35
N GLN A 87 -1.31 -3.09 -12.38
CA GLN A 87 -1.76 -4.28 -13.09
C GLN A 87 -3.06 -4.00 -13.83
N VAL A 88 -3.22 -4.62 -14.99
CA VAL A 88 -4.46 -4.59 -15.76
C VAL A 88 -5.20 -5.89 -15.50
N ALA A 89 -6.32 -5.80 -14.78
CA ALA A 89 -7.15 -6.95 -14.44
C ALA A 89 -8.27 -7.13 -15.46
N ALA A 90 -8.50 -8.38 -15.86
CA ALA A 90 -9.64 -8.72 -16.71
C ALA A 90 -10.95 -8.70 -15.91
N PHE A 91 -12.09 -8.56 -16.61
CA PHE A 91 -13.39 -8.60 -15.93
C PHE A 91 -13.62 -9.92 -15.19
N ASP A 92 -13.22 -11.04 -15.78
CA ASP A 92 -13.39 -12.37 -15.18
C ASP A 92 -12.56 -12.53 -13.91
N GLU A 93 -11.32 -12.03 -13.90
CA GLU A 93 -10.46 -11.99 -12.71
C GLU A 93 -11.09 -11.16 -11.57
N ILE A 94 -11.69 -10.01 -11.89
CA ILE A 94 -12.38 -9.17 -10.89
C ILE A 94 -13.61 -9.90 -10.34
N LYS A 95 -14.31 -10.65 -11.19
CA LYS A 95 -15.46 -11.46 -10.80
C LYS A 95 -15.06 -12.63 -9.91
N GLU A 96 -13.95 -13.31 -10.23
CA GLU A 96 -13.36 -14.37 -9.39
C GLU A 96 -12.93 -13.84 -8.02
N ASN A 97 -12.51 -12.57 -7.94
CA ASN A 97 -12.24 -11.86 -6.69
C ASN A 97 -13.50 -11.31 -5.99
N ASP A 98 -14.70 -11.79 -6.32
CA ASP A 98 -15.99 -11.35 -5.75
C ASP A 98 -16.21 -9.83 -5.86
N PHE A 99 -15.71 -9.21 -6.93
CA PHE A 99 -15.70 -7.76 -7.16
C PHE A 99 -14.98 -6.96 -6.06
N ASN A 100 -14.11 -7.61 -5.29
CA ASN A 100 -13.27 -6.93 -4.31
C ASN A 100 -12.21 -6.10 -5.02
N LEU A 101 -12.25 -4.78 -4.83
CA LEU A 101 -11.35 -3.83 -5.49
C LEU A 101 -10.06 -3.54 -4.69
N ASN A 102 -9.78 -4.32 -3.63
CA ASN A 102 -8.54 -4.17 -2.88
C ASN A 102 -7.33 -4.39 -3.79
N ILE A 103 -6.51 -3.36 -3.94
CA ILE A 103 -5.38 -3.34 -4.87
C ILE A 103 -4.38 -4.48 -4.65
N PRO A 104 -4.05 -4.91 -3.41
CA PRO A 104 -3.15 -6.04 -3.20
C PRO A 104 -3.62 -7.39 -3.79
N ARG A 105 -4.88 -7.49 -4.25
CA ARG A 105 -5.38 -8.67 -4.97
C ARG A 105 -4.95 -8.72 -6.43
N TYR A 106 -4.55 -7.58 -6.99
CA TYR A 106 -4.23 -7.42 -8.40
C TYR A 106 -2.79 -6.95 -8.62
N VAL A 107 -2.28 -6.09 -7.74
CA VAL A 107 -0.90 -5.63 -7.77
C VAL A 107 -0.15 -6.37 -6.68
N ASP A 108 0.81 -7.20 -7.08
CA ASP A 108 1.73 -7.83 -6.15
C ASP A 108 2.69 -6.76 -5.62
N THR A 109 2.43 -6.27 -4.41
CA THR A 109 3.24 -5.25 -3.75
C THR A 109 4.21 -5.85 -2.74
N PHE A 110 4.35 -7.18 -2.73
CA PHE A 110 5.20 -7.89 -1.80
C PHE A 110 6.67 -7.49 -1.99
N GLU A 111 7.31 -7.13 -0.89
CA GLU A 111 8.75 -6.99 -0.82
C GLU A 111 9.27 -8.33 -0.31
N GLU A 112 10.16 -8.97 -1.07
CA GLU A 112 10.86 -10.16 -0.57
C GLU A 112 11.58 -9.77 0.72
N GLU A 113 11.23 -10.44 1.82
CA GLU A 113 11.92 -10.22 3.09
C GLU A 113 13.40 -10.53 2.89
N VAL A 114 14.26 -9.64 3.38
CA VAL A 114 15.70 -9.87 3.36
C VAL A 114 15.97 -11.15 4.14
N GLU A 115 16.72 -12.09 3.55
CA GLU A 115 17.12 -13.30 4.26
C GLU A 115 17.80 -12.92 5.57
N ILE A 116 17.17 -13.32 6.68
CA ILE A 116 17.65 -13.02 8.02
C ILE A 116 18.73 -14.04 8.37
N ASP A 117 19.91 -13.56 8.75
CA ASP A 117 20.94 -14.41 9.36
C ASP A 117 20.47 -14.81 10.77
N ILE A 118 20.00 -16.06 10.89
CA ILE A 118 19.46 -16.60 12.13
C ILE A 118 20.52 -16.60 13.24
N ASP A 119 21.79 -16.81 12.90
CA ASP A 119 22.87 -16.84 13.89
C ASP A 119 23.14 -15.43 14.44
N ALA A 120 23.10 -14.41 13.58
CA ALA A 120 23.22 -13.02 13.99
C ALA A 120 22.05 -12.59 14.90
N VAL A 121 20.82 -12.99 14.58
CA VAL A 121 19.64 -12.71 15.42
C VAL A 121 19.72 -13.42 16.77
N GLN A 122 20.18 -14.67 16.79
CA GLN A 122 20.35 -15.40 18.05
C GLN A 122 21.38 -14.73 18.96
N LEU A 123 22.50 -14.24 18.39
CA LEU A 123 23.49 -13.47 19.12
C LEU A 123 22.90 -12.17 19.70
N GLU A 124 22.07 -11.48 18.93
CA GLU A 124 21.40 -10.24 19.38
C GLU A 124 20.42 -10.51 20.53
N ILE A 125 19.66 -11.62 20.46
CA ILE A 125 18.76 -12.07 21.54
C ILE A 125 19.56 -12.32 22.83
N ASP A 126 20.64 -13.10 22.75
CA ASP A 126 21.48 -13.43 23.91
C ASP A 126 22.11 -12.16 24.53
N GLN A 127 22.45 -11.18 23.70
CA GLN A 127 22.98 -9.89 24.15
C GLN A 127 21.92 -9.09 24.91
N LEU A 128 20.71 -8.98 24.35
CA LEU A 128 19.57 -8.28 24.94
C LEU A 128 19.13 -8.91 26.26
N GLU A 129 19.17 -10.24 26.39
CA GLU A 129 18.86 -10.91 27.65
C GLU A 129 19.86 -10.54 28.77
N LYS A 130 21.15 -10.48 28.45
CA LYS A 130 22.19 -10.05 29.41
C LYS A 130 21.96 -8.61 29.85
N GLU A 131 21.66 -7.72 28.90
CA GLU A 131 21.35 -6.33 29.20
C GLU A 131 20.09 -6.20 30.07
N LEU A 132 19.04 -6.97 29.76
CA LEU A 132 17.80 -6.98 30.54
C LEU A 132 18.05 -7.41 31.99
N VAL A 133 18.85 -8.45 32.21
CA VAL A 133 19.25 -8.89 33.56
C VAL A 133 20.01 -7.78 34.29
N ALA A 134 20.97 -7.14 33.63
CA ALA A 134 21.75 -6.05 34.23
C ALA A 134 20.86 -4.84 34.60
N VAL A 135 19.92 -4.47 33.73
CA VAL A 135 18.96 -3.37 33.97
C VAL A 135 18.03 -3.72 35.13
N ARG A 136 17.52 -4.95 35.20
CA ARG A 136 16.69 -5.42 36.32
C ARG A 136 17.43 -5.37 37.66
N ALA A 137 18.70 -5.77 37.68
CA ALA A 137 19.53 -5.68 38.88
C ALA A 137 19.69 -4.21 39.34
N LYS A 138 19.95 -3.29 38.41
CA LYS A 138 20.02 -1.85 38.72
C LYS A 138 18.71 -1.30 39.26
N MET A 139 17.57 -1.67 38.66
CA MET A 139 16.23 -1.29 39.14
C MET A 139 15.98 -1.77 40.57
N ALA A 140 16.30 -3.03 40.88
CA ALA A 140 16.11 -3.60 42.22
C ALA A 140 16.92 -2.83 43.29
N VAL A 141 18.15 -2.42 42.97
CA VAL A 141 18.98 -1.59 43.86
C VAL A 141 18.36 -0.20 44.06
N MET A 142 17.88 0.44 43.00
CA MET A 142 17.24 1.76 43.11
C MET A 142 15.96 1.72 43.94
N LEU A 143 15.09 0.72 43.74
CA LEU A 143 13.85 0.57 44.51
C LEU A 143 14.13 0.42 46.02
N LYS A 144 15.15 -0.37 46.38
CA LYS A 144 15.54 -0.58 47.78
C LYS A 144 16.08 0.68 48.47
N ASN A 145 16.57 1.65 47.70
CA ASN A 145 17.03 2.94 48.21
C ASN A 145 15.90 3.96 48.38
N ILE A 146 14.72 3.73 47.77
CA ILE A 146 13.54 4.61 47.88
C ILE A 146 12.63 4.18 49.06
N GLU A 147 12.68 2.91 49.46
CA GLU A 147 11.94 2.38 50.63
C GLU A 147 12.63 2.66 51.99
N ARG A 148 13.66 3.53 52.03
CA ARG A 148 14.32 4.02 53.25
C ARG A 148 14.05 5.50 53.45
#